data_AF-A0A0H3FXQ6-F1
#
_entry.id   AF-A0A0H3FXQ6-F1
#
_cell.length_a   1.000
_cell.length_b   1.000
_cell.length_c   1.000
_cell.angle_alpha   90.00
_cell.angle_beta   90.00
_cell.angle_gamma   90.00
#
_symmetry.space_group_name_H-M   'P 1'
#
loop_
_entity.id
_entity.type
_entity.pdbx_description
1 polymer ?
#
loop_
_entity_poly.entity_id
_entity_poly.type
_entity_poly.pdbx_seq_one_letter_code
_entity_poly.pdbx_strand_id
1 'polypeptide(L)'
;MGFHISQSITDAATILTIISFFMTLWVIRTTNFLKKKFKNKGRLPEIKTEISQTTNKIFSILTSRELDNNWIEFNRRFSMEVKTCYPIIDNLLSKVENDQKNAVINILDLIAPKTRFFGRRKVIRISDKDKAWDIYQDLSSLTVHLDQIMKDMRWD
;
A
#
# COMPACT_ATOMS: atom_id res chain seq x y z
N MET A 1 -37.72 -53.23 15.23
CA MET A 1 -36.30 -53.37 15.62
C MET A 1 -35.70 -51.97 15.72
N GLY A 2 -35.67 -51.39 16.92
CA GLY A 2 -35.03 -50.10 17.14
C GLY A 2 -33.54 -50.33 17.37
N PHE A 3 -32.69 -49.77 16.50
CA PHE A 3 -31.25 -49.75 16.72
C PHE A 3 -30.95 -48.82 17.90
N HIS A 4 -30.71 -49.39 19.09
CA HIS A 4 -30.17 -48.65 20.22
C HIS A 4 -28.67 -48.46 20.00
N ILE A 5 -28.32 -47.29 19.46
CA ILE A 5 -26.93 -46.88 19.29
C ILE A 5 -26.36 -46.65 20.71
N SER A 6 -25.19 -47.23 21.02
CA SER A 6 -24.53 -47.04 22.32
C SER A 6 -24.35 -45.54 22.61
N GLN A 7 -24.62 -45.10 23.84
CA GLN A 7 -24.44 -43.71 24.27
C GLN A 7 -23.05 -43.16 23.92
N SER A 8 -22.02 -44.01 23.99
CA SER A 8 -20.64 -43.65 23.63
C SER A 8 -20.48 -43.27 22.15
N ILE A 9 -21.27 -43.87 21.25
CA ILE A 9 -21.26 -43.55 19.81
C ILE A 9 -21.93 -42.20 19.57
N THR A 10 -23.01 -41.92 20.29
CA THR A 10 -23.72 -40.63 20.24
C THR A 10 -22.86 -39.49 20.79
N ASP A 11 -22.14 -39.72 21.89
CA ASP A 11 -21.23 -38.75 22.48
C ASP A 11 -20.03 -38.47 21.54
N ALA A 12 -19.44 -39.52 20.96
CA ALA A 12 -18.38 -39.39 19.98
C ALA A 12 -18.83 -38.61 18.72
N ALA A 13 -20.04 -38.89 18.22
CA ALA A 13 -20.62 -38.16 17.09
C ALA A 13 -20.84 -36.68 17.41
N THR A 14 -21.30 -36.38 18.62
CA THR A 14 -21.51 -35.00 19.08
C THR A 14 -20.19 -34.23 19.19
N ILE A 15 -19.16 -34.83 19.78
CA ILE A 15 -17.81 -34.24 19.87
C ILE A 15 -17.23 -34.01 18.47
N LEU A 16 -17.35 -35.01 17.57
CA LEU A 16 -16.86 -34.90 16.21
C LEU A 16 -17.55 -33.77 15.43
N THR A 17 -18.87 -33.60 15.64
CA THR A 17 -19.65 -32.53 15.01
C THR A 17 -19.20 -31.15 15.49
N ILE A 18 -18.94 -30.99 16.79
CA ILE A 18 -18.41 -29.74 17.36
C ILE A 18 -17.03 -29.43 16.78
N ILE A 19 -16.12 -30.41 16.74
CA ILE A 19 -14.78 -30.24 16.16
C ILE A 19 -14.88 -29.85 14.67
N SER A 20 -15.77 -30.50 13.93
CA SER A 20 -15.98 -30.25 12.50
C SER A 20 -16.52 -28.83 12.24
N PHE A 21 -17.38 -28.33 13.13
CA PHE A 21 -17.88 -26.97 13.08
C PHE A 21 -16.75 -25.94 13.29
N PHE A 22 -15.91 -26.12 14.31
CA PHE A 22 -14.78 -25.22 14.55
C PHE A 22 -13.73 -25.29 13.44
N MET A 23 -13.46 -26.47 12.88
CA MET A 23 -12.61 -26.61 11.69
C MET A 23 -13.17 -25.85 10.49
N THR A 24 -14.48 -25.91 10.28
CA THR A 24 -15.14 -25.17 9.18
C THR A 24 -14.99 -23.66 9.38
N LEU A 25 -15.20 -23.14 10.60
CA LEU A 25 -14.96 -21.73 10.93
C LEU A 25 -13.49 -21.33 10.69
N TRP A 26 -12.54 -22.20 11.05
CA TRP A 26 -11.11 -21.98 10.82
C TRP A 26 -10.77 -21.90 9.33
N VAL A 27 -11.28 -22.83 8.51
CA VAL A 27 -11.09 -22.86 7.06
C VAL A 27 -11.70 -21.62 6.40
N ILE A 28 -12.90 -21.21 6.81
CA ILE A 28 -13.54 -19.98 6.30
C ILE A 28 -12.67 -18.76 6.64
N ARG A 29 -12.17 -18.68 7.87
CA ARG A 29 -11.31 -17.57 8.31
C ARG A 29 -10.01 -17.54 7.51
N THR A 30 -9.38 -18.69 7.31
CA THR A 30 -8.13 -18.85 6.54
C THR A 30 -8.34 -18.50 5.07
N THR A 31 -9.41 -19.01 4.45
CA THR A 31 -9.77 -18.70 3.06
C THR A 31 -10.02 -17.21 2.87
N ASN A 32 -10.78 -16.58 3.77
CA ASN A 32 -11.03 -15.14 3.72
C ASN A 32 -9.74 -14.32 3.90
N PHE A 33 -8.84 -14.77 4.78
CA PHE A 33 -7.53 -14.16 4.97
C PHE A 33 -6.67 -14.26 3.70
N LEU A 34 -6.56 -15.44 3.09
CA LEU A 34 -5.84 -15.65 1.82
C LEU A 34 -6.44 -14.77 0.71
N LYS A 35 -7.77 -14.81 0.54
CA LYS A 35 -8.47 -14.04 -0.50
C LYS A 35 -8.20 -12.54 -0.37
N LYS A 36 -8.15 -12.03 0.86
CA LYS A 36 -7.78 -10.62 1.13
C LYS A 36 -6.30 -10.35 0.83
N LYS A 37 -5.38 -11.25 1.20
CA LYS A 37 -3.95 -11.13 0.91
C LYS A 37 -3.72 -11.07 -0.60
N PHE A 38 -4.26 -12.00 -1.38
CA PHE A 38 -4.13 -12.01 -2.85
C PHE A 38 -4.77 -10.81 -3.54
N LYS A 39 -5.97 -10.38 -3.10
CA LYS A 39 -6.64 -9.19 -3.66
C LYS A 39 -5.81 -7.91 -3.45
N ASN A 40 -5.11 -7.80 -2.33
CA ASN A 40 -4.26 -6.65 -2.05
C ASN A 40 -2.95 -6.71 -2.85
N LYS A 41 -2.35 -7.90 -2.98
CA LYS A 41 -1.12 -8.13 -3.77
C LYS A 41 -1.31 -7.85 -5.27
N GLY A 42 -2.47 -8.22 -5.84
CA GLY A 42 -2.73 -8.10 -7.29
C GLY A 42 -2.73 -6.66 -7.85
N ARG A 43 -2.98 -5.64 -7.02
CA ARG A 43 -2.97 -4.23 -7.45
C ARG A 43 -1.64 -3.51 -7.20
N LEU A 44 -0.68 -4.16 -6.54
CA LEU A 44 0.62 -3.55 -6.27
C LEU A 44 1.43 -3.21 -7.54
N PRO A 45 1.41 -4.04 -8.61
CA PRO A 45 2.08 -3.71 -9.87
C PRO A 45 1.51 -2.46 -10.55
N GLU A 46 0.19 -2.28 -10.51
CA GLU A 46 -0.49 -1.10 -11.05
C GLU A 46 -0.03 0.15 -10.30
N ILE A 47 -0.06 0.11 -8.96
CA ILE A 47 0.36 1.22 -8.10
C ILE A 47 1.83 1.58 -8.32
N LYS A 48 2.72 0.58 -8.44
CA LYS A 48 4.13 0.82 -8.80
C LYS A 48 4.24 1.56 -10.12
N THR A 49 3.47 1.14 -11.13
CA THR A 49 3.48 1.76 -12.47
C THR A 49 3.02 3.20 -12.41
N GLU A 50 1.93 3.48 -11.67
CA GLU A 50 1.41 4.83 -11.48
C GLU A 50 2.42 5.74 -10.74
N ILE A 51 3.03 5.26 -9.64
CA ILE A 51 4.08 5.99 -8.90
C ILE A 51 5.28 6.27 -9.81
N SER A 52 5.72 5.28 -10.59
CA SER A 52 6.84 5.41 -11.53
C SER A 52 6.54 6.46 -12.61
N GLN A 53 5.34 6.45 -13.19
CA GLN A 53 4.92 7.44 -14.17
C GLN A 53 4.93 8.86 -13.59
N THR A 54 4.40 9.06 -12.39
CA THR A 54 4.43 10.38 -11.73
C THR A 54 5.85 10.79 -11.37
N THR A 55 6.70 9.86 -10.93
CA THR A 55 8.12 10.11 -10.64
C THR A 55 8.87 10.57 -11.89
N ASN A 56 8.59 9.95 -13.04
CA ASN A 56 9.18 10.36 -14.32
C ASN A 56 8.71 11.76 -14.78
N LYS A 57 7.45 12.13 -14.52
CA LYS A 57 6.96 13.49 -14.77
C LYS A 57 7.60 14.51 -13.85
N ILE A 58 7.80 14.16 -12.57
CA ILE A 58 8.52 15.02 -11.63
C ILE A 58 9.98 15.22 -12.11
N PHE A 59 10.63 14.15 -12.55
CA PHE A 59 11.98 14.23 -13.12
C PHE A 59 12.04 15.17 -14.33
N SER A 60 11.10 15.04 -15.28
CA SER A 60 11.09 15.90 -16.47
C SER A 60 10.87 17.37 -16.12
N ILE A 61 10.07 17.66 -15.08
CA ILE A 61 9.89 19.01 -14.53
C ILE A 61 11.19 19.54 -13.91
N LEU A 62 11.89 18.71 -13.12
CA LEU A 62 13.16 19.06 -12.47
C LEU A 62 14.28 19.39 -13.47
N THR A 63 14.34 18.64 -14.57
CA THR A 63 15.37 18.80 -15.61
C THR A 63 14.97 19.76 -16.73
N SER A 64 13.78 20.36 -16.67
CA SER A 64 13.30 21.24 -17.73
C SER A 64 14.02 22.59 -17.72
N ARG A 65 14.81 22.84 -18.76
CA ARG A 65 15.49 24.13 -18.99
C ARG A 65 14.52 25.30 -19.15
N GLU A 66 13.29 25.04 -19.60
CA GLU A 66 12.24 26.06 -19.73
C GLU A 66 11.81 26.62 -18.36
N LEU A 67 11.90 25.79 -17.32
CA LEU A 67 11.42 26.11 -15.97
C LEU A 67 12.51 26.67 -15.06
N ASP A 68 13.78 26.64 -15.46
CA ASP A 68 14.91 27.05 -14.63
C ASP A 68 14.82 28.51 -14.17
N ASN A 69 14.27 29.40 -15.01
CA ASN A 69 14.08 30.81 -14.68
C ASN A 69 12.63 31.16 -14.32
N ASN A 70 11.71 30.19 -14.29
CA ASN A 70 10.29 30.40 -14.00
C ASN A 70 9.83 29.58 -12.80
N TRP A 71 10.22 30.04 -11.60
CA TRP A 71 9.92 29.38 -10.33
C TRP A 71 8.41 29.19 -10.08
N ILE A 72 7.58 30.16 -10.49
CA ILE A 72 6.13 30.09 -10.28
C ILE A 72 5.54 28.93 -11.08
N GLU A 73 5.89 28.82 -12.36
CA GLU A 73 5.40 27.74 -13.21
C GLU A 73 5.98 26.38 -12.81
N PHE A 74 7.27 26.34 -12.45
CA PHE A 74 7.91 25.16 -11.89
C PHE A 74 7.14 24.62 -10.68
N ASN A 75 6.93 25.47 -9.67
CA ASN A 75 6.27 25.08 -8.43
C ASN A 75 4.81 24.67 -8.69
N ARG A 76 4.11 25.34 -9.62
CA ARG A 76 2.75 24.97 -10.02
C ARG A 76 2.69 23.56 -10.62
N ARG A 77 3.55 23.26 -11.61
CA ARG A 77 3.59 21.94 -12.27
C ARG A 77 4.03 20.85 -11.31
N PHE A 78 5.10 21.09 -10.56
CA PHE A 78 5.60 20.16 -9.55
C PHE A 78 4.53 19.84 -8.50
N SER A 79 3.92 20.87 -7.90
CA SER A 79 2.86 20.69 -6.91
C SER A 79 1.65 19.93 -7.44
N MET A 80 1.34 20.06 -8.73
CA MET A 80 0.26 19.32 -9.37
C MET A 80 0.58 17.83 -9.46
N GLU A 81 1.78 17.47 -9.92
CA GLU A 81 2.20 16.07 -10.01
C GLU A 81 2.31 15.43 -8.62
N VAL A 82 2.84 16.14 -7.63
CA VAL A 82 2.91 15.66 -6.25
C VAL A 82 1.50 15.45 -5.65
N LYS A 83 0.54 16.34 -5.95
CA LYS A 83 -0.87 16.14 -5.56
C LYS A 83 -1.51 14.93 -6.21
N THR A 84 -1.15 14.63 -7.46
CA THR A 84 -1.58 13.42 -8.17
C THR A 84 -0.97 12.16 -7.55
N CYS A 85 0.29 12.25 -7.08
CA CYS A 85 0.99 11.13 -6.45
C CYS A 85 0.42 10.77 -5.06
N TYR A 86 0.02 11.78 -4.28
CA TYR A 86 -0.50 11.62 -2.92
C TYR A 86 -1.55 10.51 -2.75
N PRO A 87 -2.69 10.50 -3.48
CA PRO A 87 -3.71 9.47 -3.30
C PRO A 87 -3.23 8.06 -3.67
N ILE A 88 -2.25 7.94 -4.57
CA ILE A 88 -1.67 6.67 -4.99
C ILE A 88 -0.83 6.07 -3.84
N ILE A 89 0.01 6.90 -3.23
CA ILE A 89 0.85 6.50 -2.08
C ILE A 89 -0.02 6.26 -0.84
N ASP A 90 -1.09 7.04 -0.62
CA ASP A 90 -2.03 6.79 0.47
C ASP A 90 -2.76 5.46 0.29
N ASN A 91 -3.13 5.12 -0.96
CA ASN A 91 -3.73 3.82 -1.28
C ASN A 91 -2.76 2.66 -0.99
N LEU A 92 -1.46 2.85 -1.24
CA LEU A 92 -0.41 1.87 -1.01
C LEU A 92 -0.33 1.42 0.46
N LEU A 93 -0.58 2.32 1.44
CA LEU A 93 -0.59 1.98 2.87
C LEU A 93 -1.54 0.82 3.23
N SER A 94 -2.67 0.73 2.53
CA SER A 94 -3.67 -0.31 2.77
C SER A 94 -3.30 -1.67 2.17
N LYS A 95 -2.24 -1.72 1.36
CA LYS A 95 -1.86 -2.85 0.51
C LYS A 95 -0.51 -3.45 0.85
N VAL A 96 0.38 -2.69 1.49
CA VAL A 96 1.67 -3.18 1.97
C VAL A 96 1.57 -3.82 3.36
N GLU A 97 2.46 -4.76 3.63
CA GLU A 97 2.59 -5.42 4.94
C GLU A 97 3.14 -4.44 6.01
N ASN A 98 2.98 -4.76 7.29
CA ASN A 98 3.22 -3.81 8.40
C ASN A 98 4.68 -3.34 8.50
N ASP A 99 5.62 -4.22 8.20
CA ASP A 99 7.05 -3.96 8.07
C ASP A 99 7.36 -2.92 6.99
N GLN A 100 6.60 -2.92 5.89
CA GLN A 100 6.78 -2.02 4.75
C GLN A 100 6.01 -0.70 4.88
N LYS A 101 5.05 -0.60 5.80
CA LYS A 101 4.25 0.62 6.00
C LYS A 101 5.08 1.82 6.39
N ASN A 102 6.14 1.63 7.19
CA ASN A 102 6.97 2.75 7.67
C ASN A 102 7.63 3.51 6.51
N ALA A 103 8.14 2.80 5.51
CA ALA A 103 8.72 3.43 4.31
C ALA A 103 7.69 4.28 3.55
N VAL A 104 6.47 3.76 3.40
CA VAL A 104 5.37 4.48 2.73
C VAL A 104 4.91 5.69 3.57
N ILE A 105 4.86 5.55 4.89
CA ILE A 105 4.49 6.64 5.82
C ILE A 105 5.51 7.78 5.74
N ASN A 106 6.81 7.47 5.74
CA ASN A 106 7.87 8.48 5.67
C ASN A 106 7.73 9.36 4.43
N ILE A 107 7.43 8.75 3.28
CA ILE A 107 7.24 9.47 2.02
C ILE A 107 5.95 10.29 2.02
N LEU A 108 4.87 9.75 2.59
CA LEU A 108 3.66 10.53 2.79
C LEU A 108 3.88 11.72 3.72
N ASP A 109 4.70 11.57 4.75
CA ASP A 109 5.04 12.65 5.68
C ASP A 109 5.91 13.72 5.01
N LEU A 110 6.78 13.33 4.06
CA LEU A 110 7.56 14.26 3.23
C LEU A 110 6.66 15.07 2.28
N ILE A 111 5.77 14.38 1.54
CA ILE A 111 4.92 14.97 0.50
C ILE A 111 3.74 15.74 1.07
N ALA A 112 3.16 15.21 2.13
CA ALA A 112 1.94 15.73 2.74
C ALA A 112 1.98 15.48 4.26
N PRO A 113 2.78 16.27 5.02
CA PRO A 113 2.95 16.09 6.45
C PRO A 113 1.62 16.18 7.18
N LYS A 114 1.48 15.38 8.24
CA LYS A 114 0.29 15.43 9.10
C LYS A 114 0.25 16.80 9.80
N THR A 115 -0.75 17.60 9.44
CA THR A 115 -1.08 18.80 10.20
C THR A 115 -1.93 18.38 11.41
N ARG A 116 -1.27 17.97 12.52
CA ARG A 116 -1.90 17.45 13.77
C ARG A 116 -2.51 16.03 13.68
N PHE A 117 -2.77 15.45 14.86
CA PHE A 117 -3.21 14.06 15.11
C PHE A 117 -4.46 13.60 14.32
N PHE A 118 -5.29 14.52 13.84
CA PHE A 118 -6.52 14.24 13.06
C PHE A 118 -6.70 15.15 11.84
N GLY A 119 -5.71 15.97 11.48
CA GLY A 119 -5.84 16.88 10.35
C GLY A 119 -5.65 16.18 9.01
N ARG A 120 -6.41 16.61 7.99
CA ARG A 120 -6.18 16.19 6.60
C ARG A 120 -4.76 16.57 6.20
N ARG A 121 -3.99 15.61 5.68
CA ARG A 121 -2.66 15.86 5.11
C ARG A 121 -2.80 16.93 4.02
N LYS A 122 -1.95 17.96 4.07
CA LYS A 122 -1.90 19.01 3.03
C LYS A 122 -0.61 18.82 2.26
N VAL A 123 -0.73 18.67 0.94
CA VAL A 123 0.43 18.56 0.05
C VAL A 123 1.28 19.82 0.19
N ILE A 124 2.59 19.63 0.38
CA ILE A 124 3.51 20.74 0.62
C ILE A 124 3.58 21.65 -0.61
N ARG A 125 3.79 22.94 -0.36
CA ARG A 125 4.40 23.83 -1.33
C ARG A 125 5.90 23.79 -1.09
N ILE A 126 6.67 23.44 -2.11
CA ILE A 126 8.13 23.46 -2.03
C ILE A 126 8.63 24.91 -1.99
N SER A 127 9.61 25.15 -1.11
CA SER A 127 10.28 26.45 -0.93
C SER A 127 11.42 26.66 -1.91
N ASP A 128 12.06 25.59 -2.34
CA ASP A 128 13.31 25.57 -3.10
C ASP A 128 13.39 24.29 -3.97
N LYS A 129 14.33 24.30 -4.92
CA LYS A 129 14.51 23.20 -5.89
C LYS A 129 15.17 21.98 -5.25
N ASP A 130 15.92 22.16 -4.15
CA ASP A 130 16.60 21.06 -3.46
C ASP A 130 15.60 20.12 -2.78
N LYS A 131 14.58 20.66 -2.09
CA LYS A 131 13.47 19.84 -1.56
C LYS A 131 12.68 19.12 -2.65
N ALA A 132 12.62 19.70 -3.84
CA ALA A 132 11.98 19.06 -4.99
C ALA A 132 12.78 17.84 -5.47
N TRP A 133 14.11 17.91 -5.41
CA TRP A 133 15.00 16.79 -5.64
C TRP A 133 14.89 15.71 -4.55
N ASP A 134 14.81 16.10 -3.28
CA ASP A 134 14.63 15.16 -2.16
C ASP A 134 13.35 14.31 -2.35
N ILE A 135 12.23 14.97 -2.68
CA ILE A 135 10.97 14.27 -2.99
C ILE A 135 11.13 13.30 -4.16
N TYR A 136 11.82 13.72 -5.22
CA TYR A 136 12.07 12.84 -6.36
C TYR A 136 12.91 11.61 -5.98
N GLN A 137 13.98 11.80 -5.20
CA GLN A 137 14.85 10.72 -4.76
C GLN A 137 14.09 9.70 -3.92
N ASP A 138 13.26 10.16 -3.00
CA ASP A 138 12.43 9.30 -2.15
C ASP A 138 11.36 8.55 -2.94
N LEU A 139 10.70 9.20 -3.92
CA LEU A 139 9.75 8.54 -4.82
C LEU A 139 10.41 7.49 -5.72
N SER A 140 11.62 7.78 -6.21
CA SER A 140 12.42 6.85 -6.98
C SER A 140 12.82 5.63 -6.14
N SER A 141 13.31 5.88 -4.92
CA SER A 141 13.65 4.85 -3.93
C SER A 141 12.43 3.96 -3.61
N LEU A 142 11.24 4.54 -3.41
CA LEU A 142 10.00 3.79 -3.22
C LEU A 142 9.67 2.89 -4.38
N THR A 143 9.87 3.36 -5.61
CA THR A 143 9.60 2.56 -6.82
C THR A 143 10.51 1.34 -6.87
N VAL A 144 11.78 1.48 -6.50
CA VAL A 144 12.73 0.36 -6.37
C VAL A 144 12.33 -0.57 -5.24
N HIS A 145 11.94 -0.02 -4.10
CA HIS A 145 11.50 -0.79 -2.94
C HIS A 145 10.26 -1.63 -3.24
N LEU A 146 9.28 -1.05 -3.94
CA LEU A 146 8.11 -1.76 -4.44
C LEU A 146 8.46 -2.89 -5.42
N ASP A 147 9.51 -2.70 -6.23
CA ASP A 147 10.00 -3.76 -7.11
C ASP A 147 10.56 -4.95 -6.32
N GLN A 148 11.27 -4.70 -5.22
CA GLN A 148 11.77 -5.76 -4.33
C GLN A 148 10.63 -6.48 -3.63
N ILE A 149 9.66 -5.74 -3.07
CA ILE A 149 8.45 -6.33 -2.48
C ILE A 149 7.74 -7.22 -3.51
N MET A 150 7.61 -6.75 -4.76
CA MET A 150 7.01 -7.55 -5.84
C MET A 150 7.80 -8.79 -6.21
N LYS A 151 9.14 -8.76 -6.13
CA LYS A 151 9.98 -9.94 -6.33
C LYS A 151 9.77 -10.94 -5.20
N ASP A 152 9.81 -10.50 -3.95
CA ASP A 152 9.61 -11.37 -2.78
C ASP A 152 8.23 -12.01 -2.80
N MET A 153 7.19 -11.26 -3.19
CA MET A 153 5.83 -11.79 -3.37
C MET A 153 5.69 -12.86 -4.45
N ARG A 154 6.63 -13.01 -5.39
CA ARG A 154 6.61 -14.09 -6.39
C ARG A 154 7.16 -15.40 -5.84
N TRP A 155 7.96 -15.33 -4.78
CA TRP A 155 8.58 -16.49 -4.13
C TRP A 155 7.79 -16.97 -2.91
N ASP A 156 6.91 -16.12 -2.36
CA ASP A 156 5.93 -16.40 -1.28
C ASP A 156 4.53 -16.78 -1.77
#